data_AF-A0A0B8ZSL3-F1
#
_entry.id   AF-A0A0B8ZSL3-F1
#
_cell.length_a   1.000
_cell.length_b   1.000
_cell.length_c   1.000
_cell.angle_alpha   90.00
_cell.angle_beta   90.00
_cell.angle_gamma   90.00
#
_symmetry.space_group_name_H-M   'P 1'
#
loop_
_entity.id
_entity.type
_entity.pdbx_description
1 polymer ?
#
loop_
_entity_poly.entity_id
_entity_poly.type
_entity_poly.pdbx_seq_one_letter_code
_entity_poly.pdbx_strand_id
1 'polypeptide(L)'
;MAHDISGTFERPALASLADEMERHGTSRDAPVREIMALLGDRWSTLILLVLATGELRHAELRRLLARLSAERAISQRILTMKLRTLERDGFVTRRISGDVPPKVSYNLTHLGESLHVQTRGLINWINAHQDLIRASRAAFDSEEE
;
A
#
# COMPACT_ATOMS: atom_id res chain seq x y z
N MET A 1 -7.40 -1.18 -25.07
CA MET A 1 -8.79 -0.74 -25.32
C MET A 1 -9.31 -0.16 -24.03
N ALA A 2 -9.45 1.16 -23.94
CA ALA A 2 -10.19 1.80 -22.85
C ALA A 2 -11.66 1.40 -23.02
N HIS A 3 -12.25 0.82 -21.99
CA HIS A 3 -13.70 0.62 -21.97
C HIS A 3 -14.30 2.02 -21.80
N ASP A 4 -15.03 2.49 -22.80
CA ASP A 4 -15.82 3.72 -22.71
C ASP A 4 -16.86 3.53 -21.59
N ILE A 5 -16.68 4.24 -20.48
CA ILE A 5 -17.58 4.21 -19.31
C ILE A 5 -18.61 5.34 -19.42
N SER A 6 -18.66 6.06 -20.55
CA SER A 6 -19.59 7.17 -20.82
C SER A 6 -21.05 6.73 -21.04
N GLY A 7 -21.51 5.69 -20.34
CA GLY A 7 -22.93 5.46 -20.18
C GLY A 7 -23.55 6.64 -19.44
N THR A 8 -24.68 7.16 -19.91
CA THR A 8 -25.39 8.26 -19.25
C THR A 8 -25.75 7.86 -17.81
N PHE A 9 -24.98 8.34 -16.83
CA PHE A 9 -25.30 8.14 -15.43
C PHE A 9 -26.47 9.06 -15.04
N GLU A 10 -27.59 8.49 -14.58
CA GLU A 10 -28.74 9.25 -14.08
C GLU A 10 -28.41 10.05 -12.79
N ARG A 11 -27.31 9.71 -12.12
CA ARG A 11 -26.83 10.40 -10.92
C ARG A 11 -25.66 11.32 -11.28
N PRO A 12 -25.80 12.65 -11.15
CA PRO A 12 -24.73 13.60 -11.44
C PRO A 12 -23.44 13.32 -10.67
N ALA A 13 -23.53 12.86 -9.42
CA ALA A 13 -22.36 12.48 -8.63
C ALA A 13 -21.56 11.31 -9.22
N LEU A 14 -22.23 10.36 -9.89
CA LEU A 14 -21.57 9.23 -10.56
C LEU A 14 -20.88 9.70 -11.85
N ALA A 15 -21.51 10.59 -12.61
CA ALA A 15 -20.88 11.19 -13.79
C ALA A 15 -19.60 11.95 -13.40
N SER A 16 -19.65 12.79 -12.36
CA SER A 16 -18.49 13.53 -11.88
C SER A 16 -17.34 12.62 -11.41
N LEU A 17 -17.67 11.52 -10.74
CA LEU A 17 -16.66 10.54 -10.31
C LEU A 17 -16.06 9.79 -11.52
N ALA A 18 -16.89 9.40 -12.49
CA ALA A 18 -16.40 8.76 -13.72
C ALA A 18 -15.43 9.68 -14.48
N ASP A 19 -15.77 10.95 -14.66
CA ASP A 19 -14.90 11.95 -15.29
C ASP A 19 -13.58 12.14 -14.52
N GLU A 20 -13.62 12.13 -13.18
CA GLU A 20 -12.41 12.17 -12.36
C GLU A 20 -11.53 10.92 -12.55
N MET A 21 -12.14 9.74 -12.53
CA MET A 21 -11.43 8.47 -12.72
C MET A 21 -10.84 8.34 -14.13
N GLU A 22 -11.55 8.81 -15.16
CA GLU A 22 -11.05 8.85 -16.54
C GLU A 22 -9.86 9.79 -16.69
N ARG A 23 -9.92 10.98 -16.07
CA ARG A 23 -8.80 11.96 -16.08
C ARG A 23 -7.52 11.41 -15.45
N HIS A 24 -7.64 10.57 -14.42
CA HIS A 24 -6.50 9.98 -13.72
C HIS A 24 -6.13 8.57 -14.23
N GLY A 25 -6.81 8.10 -15.28
CA GLY A 25 -6.55 6.85 -15.98
C GLY A 25 -7.32 5.67 -15.39
N THR A 26 -8.23 5.11 -16.19
CA THR A 26 -8.91 3.83 -15.90
C THR A 26 -8.12 2.62 -16.39
N SER A 27 -6.93 2.85 -16.97
CA SER A 27 -6.08 1.79 -17.51
C SER A 27 -5.47 0.93 -16.39
N ARG A 28 -5.10 -0.31 -16.73
CA ARG A 28 -4.51 -1.25 -15.75
C ARG A 28 -3.21 -0.74 -15.13
N ASP A 29 -2.45 0.06 -15.89
CA ASP A 29 -1.13 0.58 -15.54
C ASP A 29 -1.19 2.03 -15.04
N ALA A 30 -2.39 2.55 -14.78
CA ALA A 30 -2.55 3.89 -14.22
C ALA A 30 -2.00 3.94 -12.79
N PRO A 31 -1.13 4.92 -12.45
CA PRO A 31 -0.54 5.00 -11.12
C PRO A 31 -1.57 4.99 -9.99
N VAL A 32 -2.71 5.68 -10.16
CA VAL A 32 -3.77 5.70 -9.16
C VAL A 32 -4.26 4.29 -8.79
N ARG A 33 -4.41 3.41 -9.79
CA ARG A 33 -4.87 2.04 -9.59
C ARG A 33 -3.80 1.18 -8.92
N GLU A 34 -2.55 1.28 -9.39
CA GLU A 34 -1.44 0.49 -8.85
C GLU A 34 -1.12 0.88 -7.40
N ILE A 35 -1.09 2.18 -7.10
CA ILE A 35 -0.82 2.67 -5.75
C ILE A 35 -1.96 2.34 -4.79
N MET A 36 -3.22 2.45 -5.22
CA MET A 36 -4.35 2.02 -4.39
C MET A 36 -4.29 0.52 -4.08
N ALA A 37 -3.95 -0.31 -5.07
CA ALA A 37 -3.75 -1.74 -4.84
C ALA A 37 -2.55 -2.03 -3.91
N LEU A 38 -1.48 -1.24 -4.01
CA LEU A 38 -0.31 -1.33 -3.13
C LEU A 38 -0.67 -0.97 -1.69
N LEU A 39 -1.45 0.09 -1.46
CA LEU A 39 -1.88 0.48 -0.11
C LEU A 39 -2.85 -0.54 0.52
N GLY A 40 -3.67 -1.20 -0.30
CA GLY A 40 -4.50 -2.33 0.13
C GLY A 40 -3.71 -3.62 0.38
N ASP A 41 -2.51 -3.75 -0.19
CA ASP A 41 -1.63 -4.90 0.03
C ASP A 41 -0.92 -4.78 1.38
N ARG A 42 -1.24 -5.70 2.29
CA ARG A 42 -0.68 -5.76 3.65
C ARG A 42 0.83 -5.57 3.68
N TRP A 43 1.57 -6.31 2.84
CA TRP A 43 3.03 -6.35 2.93
C TRP A 43 3.67 -5.04 2.49
N SER A 44 3.18 -4.45 1.41
CA SER A 44 3.71 -3.19 0.89
C SER A 44 3.48 -2.06 1.89
N THR A 45 2.27 -1.99 2.46
CA THR A 45 1.95 -1.05 3.53
C THR A 45 2.82 -1.28 4.77
N LEU A 46 2.99 -2.51 5.26
CA LEU A 46 3.89 -2.78 6.39
C LEU A 46 5.35 -2.43 6.09
N ILE A 47 5.84 -2.67 4.87
CA ILE A 47 7.20 -2.27 4.46
C ILE A 47 7.36 -0.76 4.54
N LEU A 48 6.42 0.02 4.01
CA LEU A 48 6.43 1.48 4.09
C LEU A 48 6.46 1.96 5.56
N LEU A 49 5.61 1.38 6.40
CA LEU A 49 5.53 1.75 7.82
C LEU A 49 6.84 1.44 8.57
N VAL A 50 7.49 0.33 8.26
CA VAL A 50 8.74 -0.09 8.90
C VAL A 50 9.94 0.71 8.37
N LEU A 51 10.05 0.93 7.06
CA LEU A 51 11.15 1.72 6.48
C LEU A 51 11.09 3.20 6.87
N ALA A 52 9.92 3.71 7.26
CA ALA A 52 9.81 5.05 7.85
C ALA A 52 10.52 5.19 9.21
N THR A 53 10.90 4.08 9.86
CA THR A 53 11.72 4.15 11.09
C THR A 53 13.22 4.26 10.80
N GLY A 54 13.63 4.17 9.53
CA GLY A 54 15.01 4.29 9.09
C GLY A 54 15.45 3.18 8.15
N GLU A 55 16.71 3.27 7.74
CA GLU A 55 17.32 2.34 6.80
C GLU A 55 17.47 0.93 7.40
N LEU A 56 17.06 -0.09 6.64
CA LEU A 56 17.12 -1.49 7.08
C LEU A 56 17.65 -2.42 6.00
N ARG A 57 18.36 -3.48 6.41
CA ARG A 57 18.74 -4.58 5.52
C ARG A 57 17.56 -5.51 5.29
N HIS A 58 17.60 -6.26 4.19
CA HIS A 58 16.56 -7.24 3.84
C HIS A 58 16.25 -8.22 4.99
N ALA A 59 17.27 -8.74 5.66
CA ALA A 59 17.09 -9.71 6.75
C ALA A 59 16.45 -9.08 8.00
N GLU A 60 16.78 -7.81 8.31
CA GLU A 60 16.19 -7.06 9.43
C GLU A 60 14.73 -6.76 9.15
N LEU A 61 14.45 -6.24 7.95
CA LEU A 61 13.10 -5.94 7.49
C LEU A 61 12.22 -7.20 7.54
N ARG A 62 12.70 -8.34 7.03
CA ARG A 62 11.95 -9.61 7.08
C ARG A 62 11.60 -10.03 8.51
N ARG A 63 12.54 -9.90 9.45
CA ARG A 63 12.31 -10.27 10.86
C ARG A 63 11.30 -9.35 11.53
N LEU A 64 11.37 -8.04 11.27
CA LEU A 64 10.43 -7.06 11.80
C LEU A 64 9.01 -7.31 11.26
N LEU A 65 8.88 -7.50 9.94
CA LEU A 65 7.60 -7.80 9.31
C LEU A 65 6.97 -9.10 9.83
N ALA A 66 7.78 -10.13 10.09
CA ALA A 66 7.30 -11.39 10.66
C ALA A 66 6.79 -11.25 12.10
N ARG A 67 7.29 -10.26 12.87
CA ARG A 67 6.82 -9.98 14.24
C ARG A 67 5.56 -9.12 14.27
N LEU A 68 5.42 -8.21 13.29
CA LEU A 68 4.30 -7.26 13.22
C LEU A 68 3.05 -7.85 12.54
N SER A 69 3.21 -8.93 11.77
CA SER A 69 2.09 -9.63 11.14
C SER A 69 1.49 -10.67 12.09
N ALA A 70 0.17 -10.60 12.32
CA ALA A 70 -0.56 -11.61 13.10
C ALA A 70 -0.67 -12.98 12.39
N GLU A 71 -0.51 -13.01 11.06
CA GLU A 71 -0.54 -14.23 10.25
C GLU A 71 0.89 -14.75 9.94
N ARG A 72 1.00 -15.64 8.94
CA ARG A 72 2.27 -16.22 8.46
C ARG A 72 3.31 -15.17 8.04
N ALA A 73 4.57 -15.44 8.42
CA ALA A 73 5.73 -14.63 8.03
C ALA A 73 5.90 -14.49 6.50
N ILE A 74 6.29 -13.29 6.06
CA ILE A 74 6.62 -13.02 4.65
C ILE A 74 7.80 -13.89 4.18
N SER A 75 7.65 -14.50 3.00
CA SER A 75 8.74 -15.24 2.38
C SER A 75 9.79 -14.26 1.80
N GLN A 76 11.04 -14.72 1.71
CA GLN A 76 12.12 -13.91 1.12
C GLN A 76 11.81 -13.51 -0.33
N ARG A 77 11.25 -14.43 -1.13
CA ARG A 77 10.85 -14.16 -2.51
C ARG A 77 9.82 -13.03 -2.59
N ILE A 78 8.79 -13.07 -1.73
CA ILE A 78 7.74 -12.05 -1.72
C ILE A 78 8.31 -10.70 -1.25
N LEU A 79 9.14 -10.68 -0.20
CA LEU A 79 9.77 -9.44 0.25
C LEU A 79 10.64 -8.79 -0.86
N THR A 80 11.44 -9.60 -1.56
CA THR A 80 12.26 -9.12 -2.67
C THR A 80 11.40 -8.55 -3.80
N MET A 81 10.29 -9.22 -4.15
CA MET A 81 9.36 -8.74 -5.16
C MET A 81 8.75 -7.38 -4.76
N LYS A 82 8.26 -7.27 -3.52
CA LYS A 82 7.65 -6.03 -3.01
C LYS A 82 8.64 -4.86 -2.96
N LEU A 83 9.88 -5.11 -2.50
CA LEU A 83 10.92 -4.09 -2.49
C LEU A 83 11.27 -3.60 -3.90
N ARG A 84 11.32 -4.51 -4.89
CA ARG A 84 11.54 -4.12 -6.30
C ARG A 84 10.41 -3.29 -6.86
N THR A 85 9.16 -3.60 -6.53
CA THR A 85 8.00 -2.78 -6.91
C THR A 85 8.11 -1.38 -6.29
N LEU A 86 8.32 -1.30 -4.97
CA LEU A 86 8.46 -0.03 -4.27
C LEU A 86 9.66 0.81 -4.77
N GLU A 87 10.75 0.15 -5.19
CA GLU A 87 11.91 0.79 -5.81
C GLU A 87 11.57 1.32 -7.21
N ARG A 88 10.89 0.51 -8.04
CA ARG A 88 10.43 0.91 -9.37
C ARG A 88 9.48 2.11 -9.31
N ASP A 89 8.59 2.13 -8.34
CA ASP A 89 7.59 3.20 -8.17
C ASP A 89 8.19 4.45 -7.50
N GLY A 90 9.48 4.39 -7.11
CA GLY A 90 10.21 5.52 -6.56
C GLY A 90 9.95 5.80 -5.08
N PHE A 91 9.31 4.88 -4.34
CA PHE A 91 9.08 5.03 -2.89
C PHE A 91 10.24 4.56 -2.03
N VAL A 92 11.06 3.63 -2.53
CA VAL A 92 12.18 3.04 -1.82
C VAL A 92 13.46 3.19 -2.61
N THR A 93 14.55 3.54 -1.93
CA THR A 93 15.91 3.42 -2.48
C THR A 93 16.56 2.14 -2.01
N ARG A 94 17.37 1.55 -2.89
CA ARG A 94 18.25 0.41 -2.58
C ARG A 94 19.70 0.86 -2.60
N ARG A 95 20.41 0.75 -1.48
CA ARG A 95 21.83 1.11 -1.37
C ARG A 95 22.70 -0.12 -1.18
N ILE A 96 23.87 -0.11 -1.80
CA ILE A 96 24.93 -1.11 -1.61
C ILE A 96 26.07 -0.43 -0.87
N SER A 97 26.50 -0.97 0.27
CA SER A 97 27.65 -0.45 1.01
C SER A 97 28.96 -0.82 0.30
N GLY A 98 29.99 0.03 0.48
CA GLY A 98 31.35 -0.25 0.02
C GLY A 98 32.14 -1.22 0.92
N ASP A 99 31.49 -1.80 1.93
CA ASP A 99 32.13 -2.76 2.84
C ASP A 99 32.51 -4.06 2.12
N VAL A 100 33.43 -4.83 2.70
CA VAL A 100 33.68 -6.23 2.31
C VAL A 100 33.25 -7.15 3.46
N PRO A 101 32.21 -8.00 3.29
CA PRO A 101 31.34 -8.13 2.11
C PRO A 101 30.33 -6.97 1.98
N PRO A 102 29.90 -6.63 0.75
CA PRO A 102 28.96 -5.55 0.51
C PRO A 102 27.59 -5.87 1.13
N LYS A 103 26.99 -4.88 1.77
CA LYS A 103 25.66 -5.00 2.39
C LYS A 103 24.64 -4.23 1.58
N VAL A 104 23.42 -4.77 1.51
CA VAL A 104 22.31 -4.12 0.82
C VAL A 104 21.31 -3.62 1.85
N SER A 105 20.97 -2.34 1.75
CA SER A 105 20.01 -1.66 2.61
C SER A 105 18.92 -0.95 1.80
N TYR A 106 17.79 -0.69 2.45
CA TYR A 106 16.62 -0.07 1.87
C TYR A 106 16.18 1.09 2.76
N ASN A 107 15.77 2.21 2.15
CA ASN A 107 15.23 3.37 2.85
C ASN A 107 14.11 4.01 2.03
N LEU A 108 13.19 4.73 2.67
CA LEU A 108 12.23 5.53 1.94
C LEU A 108 12.94 6.65 1.15
N THR A 109 12.35 7.01 0.01
CA THR A 109 12.62 8.28 -0.67
C THR A 109 11.74 9.39 -0.08
N HIS A 110 11.94 10.64 -0.48
CA HIS A 110 11.00 11.72 -0.15
C HIS A 110 9.58 11.44 -0.64
N LEU A 111 9.42 10.80 -1.80
CA LEU A 111 8.11 10.38 -2.29
C LEU A 111 7.50 9.28 -1.40
N GLY A 112 8.32 8.32 -0.95
CA GLY A 112 7.92 7.28 -0.01
C GLY A 112 7.52 7.82 1.36
N GLU A 113 8.26 8.80 1.88
CA GLU A 113 7.93 9.52 3.11
C GLU A 113 6.59 10.27 2.99
N SER A 114 6.38 10.97 1.87
CA SER A 114 5.10 11.61 1.57
C SER A 114 3.93 10.62 1.56
N LEU A 115 4.09 9.46 0.90
CA LEU A 115 3.08 8.41 0.87
C LEU A 115 2.83 7.79 2.27
N HIS A 116 3.88 7.65 3.08
CA HIS A 116 3.77 7.17 4.45
C HIS A 116 2.90 8.09 5.30
N VAL A 117 3.00 9.42 5.16
CA VAL A 117 2.14 10.37 5.89
C VAL A 117 0.66 10.15 5.57
N GLN A 118 0.32 9.98 4.29
CA GLN A 118 -1.06 9.70 3.87
C GLN A 118 -1.55 8.36 4.41
N THR A 119 -0.71 7.32 4.31
CA THR A 119 -0.98 5.99 4.86
C THR A 119 -1.23 6.05 6.38
N ARG A 120 -0.45 6.86 7.11
CA ARG A 120 -0.63 7.05 8.55
C ARG A 120 -1.96 7.72 8.88
N GLY A 121 -2.36 8.72 8.09
CA GLY A 121 -3.66 9.37 8.21
C GLY A 121 -4.81 8.37 8.11
N LEU A 122 -4.77 7.49 7.10
CA LEU A 122 -5.76 6.44 6.92
C LEU A 122 -5.79 5.46 8.11
N ILE A 123 -4.63 5.00 8.57
CA ILE A 123 -4.53 4.11 9.74
C ILE A 123 -5.12 4.77 10.99
N ASN A 124 -4.83 6.05 11.22
CA ASN A 124 -5.37 6.79 12.36
C ASN A 124 -6.89 6.89 12.30
N TRP A 125 -7.45 7.18 11.12
CA TRP A 125 -8.89 7.20 10.92
C TRP A 125 -9.51 5.82 11.19
N ILE A 126 -8.93 4.74 10.66
CA ILE A 126 -9.40 3.36 10.90
C ILE A 126 -9.40 3.05 12.40
N ASN A 127 -8.30 3.38 13.09
CA ASN A 127 -8.17 3.13 14.53
C ASN A 127 -9.18 3.92 15.36
N ALA A 128 -9.54 5.13 14.93
CA ALA A 128 -10.55 5.95 15.60
C ALA A 128 -11.99 5.42 15.40
N HIS A 129 -12.24 4.67 14.31
CA HIS A 129 -13.58 4.18 13.95
C HIS A 129 -13.72 2.66 14.04
N GLN A 130 -12.72 1.97 14.59
CA GLN A 130 -12.65 0.51 14.59
C GLN A 130 -13.85 -0.16 15.29
N ASP A 131 -14.41 0.46 16.33
CA ASP A 131 -15.58 -0.07 17.05
C ASP A 131 -16.84 0.04 16.21
N LEU A 132 -17.01 1.14 15.48
CA LEU A 132 -18.13 1.31 14.54
C LEU A 132 -18.03 0.28 13.41
N ILE A 133 -16.83 0.08 12.85
CA ILE A 133 -16.60 -0.93 11.81
C ILE A 133 -16.93 -2.33 12.33
N ARG A 134 -16.52 -2.68 13.56
CA ARG A 134 -16.85 -3.97 14.19
C ARG A 134 -18.35 -4.12 14.42
N ALA A 135 -19.03 -3.09 14.91
CA ALA A 135 -20.47 -3.10 15.12
C ALA A 135 -21.23 -3.31 13.80
N SER A 136 -20.84 -2.62 12.72
CA SER A 136 -21.44 -2.81 11.40
C SER A 136 -21.26 -4.24 10.87
N ARG A 137 -20.09 -4.86 11.07
CA ARG A 137 -19.86 -6.27 10.70
C ARG A 137 -20.76 -7.22 11.47
N ALA A 138 -20.81 -7.06 12.79
CA ALA A 138 -21.64 -7.91 13.65
C ALA A 138 -23.13 -7.81 13.31
N ALA A 139 -23.62 -6.60 13.00
CA ALA A 139 -25.02 -6.41 12.56
C ALA A 139 -25.32 -7.15 11.25
N PHE A 140 -24.44 -7.02 10.25
CA PHE A 140 -24.58 -7.71 8.97
C PHE A 140 -24.55 -9.23 9.14
N ASP A 141 -23.55 -9.77 9.87
CA ASP A 141 -23.41 -11.21 10.08
C ASP A 141 -24.62 -11.81 10.82
N SER A 142 -25.29 -11.03 11.67
CA SER A 142 -26.51 -11.46 12.39
C SER A 142 -27.80 -11.44 11.56
N GLU A 143 -27.82 -10.75 10.41
CA GLU A 143 -28.96 -10.75 9.49
C GLU A 143 -28.89 -11.91 8.48
N GLU A 144 -27.70 -12.49 8.27
CA GLU A 144 -27.47 -13.64 7.39
C GLU A 144 -27.65 -15.02 8.09
N GLU A 145 -27.80 -15.05 9.42
CA GLU A 145 -28.15 -16.23 10.25
C GLU A 145 -29.66 -16.35 10.51
#